data_AF-A0A212C660-F1
#
_entry.id   AF-A0A212C660-F1
#
_cell.length_a   1.000
_cell.length_b   1.000
_cell.length_c   1.000
_cell.angle_alpha   90.00
_cell.angle_beta   90.00
_cell.angle_gamma   90.00
#
_symmetry.space_group_name_H-M   'P 1'
#
loop_
_entity.id
_entity.type
_entity.pdbx_description
1 polymer ?
#
loop_
_entity_poly.entity_id
_entity_poly.type
_entity_poly.pdbx_seq_one_letter_code
_entity_poly.pdbx_strand_id
1 'polypeptide(L)'
;MIIEYLLPPDTQPLHETLYFSSAHALRQHLNAAPRVALHTALNNPYYYLKNEALRSEEGCIPNVAPDICIAYKLHLECSRLINLVDWSEAFATVVTAAEEMDANSVTSEERGEIIQYPFEINSTTSKLLT
;
A
#
# COMPACT_ATOMS: atom_id res chain seq x y z
N MET A 1 7.64 47.88 26.01
CA MET A 1 9.10 47.80 25.79
C MET A 1 9.66 46.36 25.83
N ILE A 2 9.05 45.38 26.52
CA ILE A 2 9.58 43.99 26.56
C ILE A 2 9.18 43.16 25.32
N ILE A 3 8.02 43.45 24.75
CA ILE A 3 7.43 42.71 23.61
C ILE A 3 8.29 42.81 22.34
N GLU A 4 9.06 43.90 22.17
CA GLU A 4 9.96 44.11 21.03
C GLU A 4 11.11 43.10 20.97
N TYR A 5 11.47 42.47 22.09
CA TYR A 5 12.55 41.47 22.16
C TYR A 5 12.06 40.03 21.99
N LEU A 6 10.74 39.80 21.88
CA LEU A 6 10.14 38.49 21.69
C LEU A 6 9.92 38.17 20.20
N LEU A 7 10.86 38.56 19.34
CA LEU A 7 10.78 38.17 17.93
C LEU A 7 10.91 36.64 17.80
N PRO A 8 10.14 36.01 16.92
CA PRO A 8 10.27 34.58 16.66
C PRO A 8 11.71 34.28 16.22
N PRO A 9 12.36 33.25 16.78
CA PRO A 9 13.74 32.91 16.45
C PRO A 9 13.93 32.61 14.95
N ASP A 10 12.86 32.18 14.26
CA ASP A 10 12.83 31.91 12.82
C ASP A 10 12.99 33.15 11.93
N THR A 11 12.92 34.36 12.51
CA THR A 11 13.08 35.62 11.76
C THR A 11 14.54 36.08 11.68
N GLN A 12 15.46 35.42 12.39
CA GLN A 12 16.87 35.77 12.43
C GLN A 12 17.66 35.02 11.35
N PRO A 13 18.65 35.66 10.68
CA PRO A 13 19.47 34.96 9.71
C PRO A 13 20.23 33.79 10.38
N LEU A 14 20.37 32.67 9.67
CA LEU A 14 21.07 31.46 10.14
C LEU A 14 20.45 30.77 11.37
N HIS A 15 19.20 31.06 11.74
CA HIS A 15 18.53 30.43 12.88
C HIS A 15 18.48 28.90 12.81
N GLU A 16 18.49 28.30 11.61
CA GLU A 16 18.47 26.85 11.36
C GLU A 16 19.70 26.12 11.93
N THR A 17 20.84 26.81 12.07
CA THR A 17 22.05 26.24 12.68
C THR A 17 21.94 26.08 14.20
N LEU A 18 21.04 26.86 14.82
CA LEU A 18 20.80 26.88 16.27
C LEU A 18 19.53 26.11 16.66
N TYR A 19 18.53 26.10 15.78
CA TYR A 19 17.22 25.50 16.03
C TYR A 19 16.87 24.42 15.02
N PHE A 20 16.47 23.25 15.53
CA PHE A 20 15.95 22.16 14.72
C PHE A 20 14.45 22.33 14.44
N SER A 21 14.07 22.47 13.17
CA SER A 21 12.69 22.78 12.76
C SER A 21 11.86 21.54 12.34
N SER A 22 12.49 20.41 12.00
CA SER A 22 11.79 19.22 11.47
C SER A 22 11.12 18.36 12.56
N ALA A 23 10.21 18.96 13.31
CA ALA A 23 9.42 18.29 14.33
C ALA A 23 8.58 17.13 13.75
N HIS A 24 8.19 17.21 12.48
CA HIS A 24 7.44 16.16 11.80
C HIS A 24 8.25 14.85 11.66
N ALA A 25 9.52 14.94 11.24
CA ALA A 25 10.38 13.76 11.12
C ALA A 25 10.61 13.12 12.50
N LEU A 26 10.92 13.94 13.52
CA LEU A 26 11.03 13.44 14.89
C LEU A 26 9.74 12.77 15.37
N ARG A 27 8.59 13.37 15.09
CA ARG A 27 7.30 12.80 15.46
C ARG A 27 7.04 11.46 14.78
N GLN A 28 7.40 11.29 13.51
CA GLN A 28 7.27 10.02 12.80
C GLN A 28 8.18 8.94 13.39
N HIS A 29 9.41 9.29 13.77
CA HIS A 29 10.36 8.33 14.33
C HIS A 29 10.06 7.98 15.80
N LEU A 30 9.61 8.95 16.60
CA LEU A 30 9.31 8.76 18.03
C LEU A 30 7.91 8.17 18.25
N ASN A 31 6.92 8.54 17.41
CA ASN A 31 5.57 7.99 17.45
C ASN A 31 5.33 7.12 16.21
N ALA A 32 6.10 6.04 16.11
CA ALA A 32 5.90 5.07 15.05
C ALA A 32 4.47 4.53 15.10
N ALA A 33 3.74 4.68 13.99
CA ALA A 33 2.37 4.18 13.83
C ALA A 33 2.36 3.06 12.76
N PRO A 34 2.90 1.87 13.07
CA PRO A 34 3.11 0.81 12.07
C PRO A 34 1.81 0.35 11.41
N ARG A 35 0.70 0.33 12.16
CA ARG A 35 -0.62 -0.03 11.61
C ARG A 35 -1.11 0.97 10.57
N VAL A 36 -0.87 2.26 10.79
CA VAL A 36 -1.22 3.32 9.82
C VAL A 36 -0.34 3.17 8.58
N ALA A 37 0.96 2.94 8.77
CA ALA A 37 1.88 2.74 7.66
C ALA A 37 1.49 1.54 6.78
N LEU A 38 1.13 0.40 7.40
CA LEU A 38 0.64 -0.80 6.71
C LEU A 38 -0.69 -0.54 5.99
N HIS A 39 -1.64 0.09 6.67
CA HIS A 39 -2.93 0.45 6.07
C HIS A 39 -2.73 1.37 4.85
N THR A 40 -1.86 2.38 4.94
CA THR A 40 -1.54 3.25 3.81
C THR A 40 -0.85 2.49 2.69
N ALA A 41 0.08 1.58 3.01
CA ALA A 41 0.80 0.79 2.01
C ALA A 41 -0.13 -0.13 1.21
N LEU A 42 -1.06 -0.80 1.90
CA LEU A 42 -1.96 -1.78 1.29
C LEU A 42 -3.16 -1.11 0.59
N ASN A 43 -3.63 0.04 1.08
CA ASN A 43 -4.70 0.78 0.39
C ASN A 43 -4.20 1.59 -0.80
N ASN A 44 -3.00 2.17 -0.69
CA ASN A 44 -2.41 3.04 -1.69
C ASN A 44 -0.93 2.67 -1.94
N PRO A 45 -0.68 1.66 -2.79
CA PRO A 45 0.69 1.20 -3.09
C PRO A 45 1.54 2.28 -3.77
N TYR A 46 0.94 3.25 -4.45
CA TYR A 46 1.65 4.38 -5.05
C TYR A 46 2.44 5.21 -4.02
N TYR A 47 1.95 5.33 -2.78
CA TYR A 47 2.58 6.15 -1.74
C TYR A 47 4.04 5.76 -1.46
N TYR A 48 4.34 4.45 -1.49
CA TYR A 48 5.70 3.94 -1.26
C TYR A 48 6.43 3.56 -2.55
N LEU A 49 5.73 3.00 -3.54
CA LEU A 49 6.35 2.51 -4.77
C LEU A 49 6.56 3.60 -5.83
N LYS A 50 5.82 4.71 -5.76
CA LYS A 50 5.90 5.87 -6.67
C LYS A 50 5.87 5.51 -8.17
N ASN A 51 5.13 4.45 -8.52
CA ASN A 51 4.94 4.04 -9.90
C ASN A 51 3.61 4.59 -10.42
N GLU A 52 3.64 5.40 -11.49
CA GLU A 52 2.44 6.02 -12.09
C GLU A 52 1.37 5.00 -12.50
N ALA A 53 1.74 3.77 -12.85
CA ALA A 53 0.78 2.70 -13.16
C ALA A 53 -0.10 2.29 -11.97
N LEU A 54 0.33 2.60 -10.74
CA LEU A 54 -0.37 2.29 -9.49
C LEU A 54 -1.21 3.47 -8.98
N ARG A 55 -1.29 4.56 -9.75
CA ARG A 55 -2.05 5.75 -9.40
C ARG A 55 -3.54 5.47 -9.64
N SER A 56 -4.20 4.94 -8.61
CA SER A 56 -5.64 4.67 -8.63
C SER A 56 -6.43 5.81 -8.02
N GLU A 57 -7.64 6.04 -8.55
CA GLU A 57 -8.66 6.84 -7.87
C GLU A 57 -9.19 6.12 -6.62
N GLU A 58 -9.64 6.89 -5.64
CA GLU A 58 -10.12 6.40 -4.34
C GLU A 58 -11.33 5.47 -4.53
N GLY A 59 -11.27 4.27 -3.94
CA GLY A 59 -12.38 3.32 -3.93
C GLY A 59 -12.40 2.26 -5.03
N CYS A 60 -11.50 2.33 -6.03
CA CYS A 60 -11.35 1.24 -7.00
C CYS A 60 -10.31 0.21 -6.52
N ILE A 61 -10.45 -1.05 -6.96
CA ILE A 61 -9.45 -2.10 -6.81
C ILE A 61 -8.61 -2.08 -8.10
N PRO A 62 -7.46 -1.38 -8.13
CA PRO A 62 -6.63 -1.35 -9.33
C PRO A 62 -6.10 -2.75 -9.62
N ASN A 63 -6.46 -3.26 -10.79
CA ASN A 63 -6.08 -4.57 -11.32
C ASN A 63 -4.56 -4.67 -11.57
N VAL A 64 -3.87 -3.52 -11.59
CA VAL A 64 -2.41 -3.38 -11.78
C VAL A 64 -1.66 -3.38 -10.42
N ALA A 65 -2.37 -3.34 -9.29
CA ALA A 65 -1.73 -3.34 -7.98
C ALA A 65 -1.16 -4.71 -7.60
N PRO A 66 -0.15 -4.74 -6.70
CA PRO A 66 0.36 -6.00 -6.17
C PRO A 66 -0.75 -6.85 -5.53
N ASP A 67 -0.70 -8.17 -5.71
CA ASP A 67 -1.70 -9.13 -5.24
C ASP A 67 -2.12 -8.93 -3.78
N ILE A 68 -1.16 -8.65 -2.89
CA ILE A 68 -1.44 -8.39 -1.47
C ILE A 68 -2.32 -7.15 -1.24
N CYS A 69 -2.21 -6.14 -2.10
CA CYS A 69 -3.05 -4.94 -2.03
C CYS A 69 -4.46 -5.22 -2.52
N ILE A 70 -4.61 -6.05 -3.56
CA ILE A 70 -5.91 -6.51 -4.08
C ILE A 70 -6.64 -7.34 -3.02
N ALA A 71 -5.96 -8.35 -2.46
CA ALA A 71 -6.45 -9.16 -1.36
C ALA A 71 -6.86 -8.28 -0.15
N TYR A 72 -6.06 -7.26 0.15
CA TYR A 72 -6.36 -6.30 1.20
C TYR A 72 -7.51 -5.34 0.85
N LYS A 73 -7.81 -5.01 -0.39
CA LYS A 73 -9.02 -4.23 -0.67
C LYS A 73 -10.27 -5.10 -0.53
N LEU A 74 -10.23 -6.32 -1.06
CA LEU A 74 -11.32 -7.29 -0.95
C LEU A 74 -11.66 -7.65 0.50
N HIS A 75 -10.67 -7.79 1.39
CA HIS A 75 -10.98 -8.07 2.80
C HIS A 75 -11.68 -6.90 3.53
N LEU A 76 -11.49 -5.65 3.09
CA LEU A 76 -12.17 -4.48 3.69
C LEU A 76 -13.64 -4.41 3.29
N GLU A 77 -13.98 -4.93 2.11
CA GLU A 77 -15.37 -5.03 1.61
C GLU A 77 -16.14 -6.17 2.27
N CYS A 78 -15.42 -7.16 2.80
CA CYS A 78 -16.01 -8.25 3.54
C CYS A 78 -16.48 -7.82 4.95
N SER A 79 -17.44 -8.58 5.49
CA SER A 79 -17.89 -8.41 6.87
C SER A 79 -16.93 -9.06 7.87
N ARG A 80 -17.35 -9.22 9.14
CA ARG A 80 -16.54 -9.83 10.22
C ARG A 80 -16.00 -11.23 9.89
N LEU A 81 -16.70 -11.99 9.06
CA LEU A 81 -16.30 -13.34 8.62
C LEU A 81 -16.16 -13.35 7.10
N ILE A 82 -15.15 -14.08 6.62
CA ILE A 82 -14.81 -14.22 5.21
C ILE A 82 -14.99 -15.69 4.83
N ASN A 83 -15.83 -15.96 3.83
CA ASN A 83 -15.85 -17.27 3.19
C ASN A 83 -14.66 -17.36 2.23
N LEU A 84 -13.75 -18.31 2.45
CA LEU A 84 -12.52 -18.42 1.67
C LEU A 84 -12.79 -18.72 0.20
N VAL A 85 -13.85 -19.47 -0.13
CA VAL A 85 -14.18 -19.83 -1.51
C VAL A 85 -14.62 -18.59 -2.27
N ASP A 86 -15.67 -17.91 -1.79
CA ASP A 86 -16.20 -16.70 -2.42
C ASP A 86 -15.13 -15.59 -2.50
N TRP A 87 -14.31 -15.45 -1.45
CA TRP A 87 -13.22 -14.47 -1.44
C TRP A 87 -12.12 -14.80 -2.46
N SER A 88 -11.74 -16.08 -2.58
CA SER A 88 -10.75 -16.50 -3.58
C SER A 88 -11.27 -16.35 -5.02
N GLU A 89 -12.57 -16.59 -5.23
CA GLU A 89 -13.21 -16.41 -6.54
C GLU A 89 -13.30 -14.93 -6.92
N ALA A 90 -13.65 -14.06 -5.97
CA ALA A 90 -13.62 -12.62 -6.16
C ALA A 90 -12.19 -12.12 -6.46
N PHE A 91 -11.19 -12.66 -5.76
CA PHE A 91 -9.78 -12.34 -6.02
C PHE A 91 -9.35 -12.76 -7.43
N ALA A 92 -9.63 -14.00 -7.83
CA ALA A 92 -9.31 -14.49 -9.18
C ALA A 92 -9.97 -13.64 -10.27
N THR A 93 -11.23 -13.24 -10.06
CA THR A 93 -11.96 -12.38 -11.00
C THR A 93 -11.26 -11.04 -11.21
N VAL A 94 -10.74 -10.41 -10.15
CA VAL A 94 -10.04 -9.12 -10.26
C VAL A 94 -8.68 -9.28 -10.97
N VAL A 95 -7.95 -10.35 -10.68
CA VAL A 95 -6.63 -10.60 -11.28
C VAL A 95 -6.76 -10.93 -12.77
N THR A 96 -7.68 -11.82 -13.16
CA THR A 96 -7.89 -12.19 -14.57
C THR A 96 -8.47 -11.03 -15.39
N ALA A 97 -9.27 -10.14 -14.79
CA ALA A 97 -9.71 -8.91 -15.45
C ALA A 97 -8.55 -7.97 -15.82
N ALA A 98 -7.38 -8.08 -15.16
CA ALA A 98 -6.18 -7.37 -15.57
C ALA A 98 -5.58 -7.97 -16.86
N GLU A 99 -5.57 -9.30 -16.97
CA GLU A 99 -4.99 -10.04 -18.10
C GLU A 99 -5.82 -9.84 -19.39
N GLU A 100 -7.16 -9.75 -19.26
CA GLU A 100 -8.07 -9.52 -20.40
C GLU A 100 -7.95 -8.12 -21.01
N MET A 101 -7.47 -7.11 -20.26
CA MET A 101 -7.26 -5.75 -20.81
C MET A 101 -5.99 -5.64 -21.68
N ASP A 102 -5.02 -6.55 -21.51
CA ASP A 102 -3.81 -6.64 -22.34
C ASP A 102 -3.98 -7.63 -23.52
N ALA A 103 -4.95 -8.54 -23.44
CA ALA A 103 -5.15 -9.62 -24.40
C ALA A 103 -6.35 -9.38 -25.33
N ASN A 104 -6.24 -8.39 -26.23
CA ASN A 104 -6.99 -8.46 -27.50
C ASN A 104 -6.28 -9.44 -28.47
N SER A 105 -6.04 -10.67 -28.02
CA SER A 105 -5.68 -11.82 -28.85
C SER A 105 -5.87 -13.15 -28.10
N VAL A 106 -6.86 -13.91 -28.56
CA VAL A 106 -6.99 -15.39 -28.52
C VAL A 106 -7.73 -16.04 -27.32
N THR A 107 -9.05 -16.23 -27.56
CA THR A 107 -9.95 -17.38 -27.26
C THR A 107 -9.81 -18.20 -25.97
N SER A 108 -10.88 -18.07 -25.16
CA SER A 108 -11.80 -19.13 -24.68
C SER A 108 -11.28 -20.48 -24.14
N GLU A 109 -11.78 -20.76 -22.93
CA GLU A 109 -12.15 -22.07 -22.37
C GLU A 109 -11.06 -22.93 -21.72
N GLU A 110 -10.77 -22.64 -20.44
CA GLU A 110 -10.57 -23.68 -19.41
C GLU A 110 -11.24 -23.24 -18.10
N ARG A 111 -12.57 -23.41 -18.05
CA ARG A 111 -13.42 -23.15 -16.88
C ARG A 111 -13.55 -24.44 -16.07
N GLY A 112 -12.89 -24.55 -14.92
CA GLY A 112 -13.18 -25.65 -13.99
C GLY A 112 -12.11 -26.08 -12.99
N GLU A 113 -10.89 -25.55 -13.03
CA GLU A 113 -9.94 -25.81 -11.95
C GLU A 113 -10.13 -24.76 -10.86
N ILE A 114 -10.24 -25.20 -9.60
CA ILE A 114 -10.11 -24.31 -8.45
C ILE A 114 -8.75 -23.66 -8.62
N ILE A 115 -8.72 -22.41 -9.08
CA ILE A 115 -7.49 -21.62 -9.18
C ILE A 115 -7.06 -21.40 -7.73
N GLN A 116 -6.31 -22.36 -7.19
CA GLN A 116 -5.52 -22.15 -5.99
C GLN A 116 -4.43 -21.19 -6.42
N TYR A 117 -4.76 -19.90 -6.37
CA TYR A 117 -3.79 -18.87 -6.63
C TYR A 117 -2.64 -19.08 -5.65
N PRO A 118 -1.40 -19.21 -6.13
CA PRO A 118 -0.26 -19.45 -5.26
C PRO A 118 -0.06 -18.17 -4.46
N PHE A 119 -0.69 -18.09 -3.29
CA PHE A 119 -0.29 -17.15 -2.25
C PHE A 119 1.10 -17.62 -1.80
N GLU A 120 2.12 -17.24 -2.57
CA GLU A 120 3.52 -17.38 -2.19
C GLU A 120 3.75 -16.42 -1.03
N ILE A 121 3.38 -16.86 0.19
CA ILE A 121 3.79 -16.20 1.41
C ILE A 121 5.28 -16.52 1.52
N ASN A 122 6.11 -15.60 1.05
CA ASN A 122 7.56 -15.69 1.02
C ASN A 122 8.12 -15.91 2.44
N SER A 123 8.10 -17.16 2.88
CA SER A 123 8.91 -17.69 3.97
C SER A 123 10.16 -18.29 3.35
N THR A 124 11.04 -17.44 2.83
CA THR A 124 12.39 -17.84 2.41
C THR A 124 13.42 -17.13 3.26
N THR A 125 13.31 -17.30 4.58
CA THR A 125 14.36 -16.93 5.53
C THR A 125 14.96 -18.19 6.15
N SER A 126 15.49 -19.14 5.36
CA SER A 126 16.29 -20.26 5.91
C SER A 126 17.13 -21.03 4.87
N LYS A 127 17.73 -20.41 3.84
CA LYS A 127 18.80 -21.08 3.05
C LYS A 127 19.88 -20.10 2.58
N LEU A 128 20.48 -19.40 3.54
CA LEU A 128 21.84 -18.87 3.39
C LEU A 128 22.62 -19.37 4.62
N LEU A 129 23.07 -20.62 4.57
CA LEU A 129 24.13 -21.22 5.38
C LEU A 129 24.28 -22.68 4.94
N THR A 130 24.89 -22.89 3.77
CA THR A 130 25.87 -23.96 3.51
C THR A 130 26.67 -23.54 2.28
#